data_AF-A0A958IF74-F1
#
_entry.id   AF-A0A958IF74-F1
#
_cell.length_a   1.000
_cell.length_b   1.000
_cell.length_c   1.000
_cell.angle_alpha   90.00
_cell.angle_beta   90.00
_cell.angle_gamma   90.00
#
_symmetry.space_group_name_H-M   'P 1'
#
loop_
_entity.id
_entity.type
_entity.pdbx_description
1 polymer ?
#
loop_
_entity_poly.entity_id
_entity_poly.type
_entity_poly.pdbx_seq_one_letter_code
_entity_poly.pdbx_strand_id
1 'polypeptide(L)'
;MYDLHEARQKERDKITEYENTNFESGVSVFDVPQEVAELAYRNTSFNPDGAGRRTRIDYVDSIESIYQELKKYGEMHGTLDILVSEFPRLLEGAKRRILDAINADSRCASTMITGPSNFPADRNRKRMDAAMKRWGEYRDYKSKAYEAIKNKMTPAYLKAVQSGQEGGLQILKDRLATAEELQRHMKEVNKIIRGARGDKHKMLAELKKITIGARFLSDKELD
;
A
#
# COMPACT_ATOMS: atom_id res chain seq x y z
N MET A 1 -12.71 23.01 30.48
CA MET A 1 -11.30 23.24 30.07
C MET A 1 -10.61 21.88 30.01
N TYR A 2 -11.04 21.01 29.08
CA TYR A 2 -10.39 19.73 28.84
C TYR A 2 -9.19 19.99 27.91
N ASP A 3 -8.02 20.12 28.53
CA ASP A 3 -6.85 19.28 28.28
C ASP A 3 -6.00 19.44 26.98
N LEU A 4 -5.62 20.69 26.68
CA LEU A 4 -4.50 20.98 25.78
C LEU A 4 -3.16 20.37 26.26
N HIS A 5 -3.00 20.21 27.58
CA HIS A 5 -1.84 19.54 28.17
C HIS A 5 -1.88 18.03 27.96
N GLU A 6 -3.01 17.37 28.22
CA GLU A 6 -3.17 15.93 27.98
C GLU A 6 -3.03 15.59 26.48
N ALA A 7 -3.56 16.42 25.58
CA ALA A 7 -3.41 16.20 24.14
C ALA A 7 -1.93 16.25 23.70
N ARG A 8 -1.16 17.24 24.19
CA ARG A 8 0.28 17.32 23.93
C ARG A 8 1.05 16.17 24.57
N GLN A 9 0.61 15.71 25.73
CA GLN A 9 1.21 14.56 26.40
C GLN A 9 0.99 13.28 25.58
N LYS A 10 -0.25 13.03 25.13
CA LYS A 10 -0.59 11.90 24.25
C LYS A 10 0.22 11.92 22.94
N GLU A 11 0.42 13.09 22.33
CA GLU A 11 1.29 13.22 21.15
C GLU A 11 2.73 12.82 21.45
N ARG A 12 3.30 13.30 22.57
CA ARG A 12 4.66 12.96 23.02
C ARG A 12 4.81 11.47 23.34
N ASP A 13 3.84 10.91 24.03
CA ASP A 13 3.81 9.49 24.39
C ASP A 13 3.79 8.63 23.12
N LYS A 14 2.96 8.99 22.12
CA LYS A 14 2.91 8.31 20.82
C LYS A 14 4.25 8.37 20.08
N ILE A 15 4.96 9.49 20.09
CA ILE A 15 6.27 9.58 19.42
C ILE A 15 7.30 8.71 20.13
N THR A 16 7.28 8.73 21.46
CA THR A 16 8.19 7.91 22.27
C THR A 16 7.96 6.42 21.99
N GLU A 17 6.71 6.00 21.80
CA GLU A 17 6.37 4.66 21.35
C GLU A 17 7.00 4.35 19.98
N TYR A 18 6.87 5.25 19.00
CA TYR A 18 7.40 5.05 17.64
C TYR A 18 8.93 5.08 17.59
N GLU A 19 9.58 5.87 18.45
CA GLU A 19 11.05 5.91 18.59
C GLU A 19 11.62 4.60 19.13
N ASN A 20 10.85 3.91 19.98
CA ASN A 20 11.24 2.61 20.55
C ASN A 20 10.75 1.42 19.72
N THR A 21 9.92 1.65 18.70
CA THR A 21 9.35 0.59 17.88
C THR A 21 10.28 0.25 16.71
N ASN A 22 10.68 -1.02 16.64
CA ASN A 22 11.39 -1.56 15.49
C ASN A 22 10.37 -2.17 14.52
N PHE A 23 10.04 -1.44 13.46
CA PHE A 23 9.13 -1.91 12.42
C PHE A 23 9.81 -2.93 11.52
N GLU A 24 9.10 -4.01 11.18
CA GLU A 24 9.59 -5.03 10.23
C GLU A 24 9.90 -4.45 8.85
N SER A 25 9.17 -3.41 8.46
CA SER A 25 9.36 -2.68 7.20
C SER A 25 10.71 -1.93 7.14
N GLY A 26 11.41 -1.79 8.27
CA GLY A 26 12.65 -1.04 8.40
C GLY A 26 12.46 0.48 8.37
N VAL A 27 11.22 0.98 8.31
CA VAL A 27 10.94 2.40 8.45
C VAL A 27 11.23 2.87 9.87
N SER A 28 11.73 4.08 10.00
CA SER A 28 11.96 4.69 11.31
C SER A 28 11.43 6.11 11.36
N VAL A 29 10.95 6.50 12.54
CA VAL A 29 10.61 7.90 12.83
C VAL A 29 11.84 8.82 12.77
N PHE A 30 13.06 8.26 12.78
CA PHE A 30 14.32 8.99 12.61
C PHE A 30 14.69 9.24 11.13
N ASP A 31 14.00 8.61 10.17
CA ASP A 31 14.23 8.90 8.74
C ASP A 31 13.88 10.34 8.37
N VAL A 32 12.97 10.94 9.14
CA VAL A 32 12.62 12.36 9.09
C VAL A 32 12.99 12.97 10.45
N PRO A 33 14.15 13.65 10.57
CA PRO A 33 14.55 14.28 11.82
C PRO A 33 13.54 15.32 12.29
N GLN A 34 13.32 15.41 13.62
CA GLN A 34 12.37 16.34 14.22
C GLN A 34 12.63 17.79 13.81
N GLU A 35 13.88 18.25 13.92
CA GLU A 35 14.26 19.62 13.56
C GLU A 35 13.94 19.94 12.09
N VAL A 36 14.17 18.99 11.19
CA VAL A 36 13.90 19.16 9.76
C VAL A 36 12.39 19.24 9.51
N ALA A 37 11.60 18.38 10.18
CA ALA A 37 10.14 18.41 10.08
C ALA A 37 9.54 19.71 10.63
N GLU A 38 10.08 20.22 11.75
CA GLU A 38 9.62 21.49 12.35
C GLU A 38 9.88 22.69 11.44
N LEU A 39 11.02 22.70 10.74
CA LEU A 39 11.38 23.78 9.83
C LEU A 39 10.35 23.99 8.72
N ALA A 40 9.66 22.93 8.27
CA ALA A 40 8.57 23.05 7.29
C ALA A 40 7.41 23.92 7.79
N TYR A 41 7.16 23.92 9.10
CA TYR A 41 6.00 24.56 9.69
C TYR A 41 6.29 25.88 10.41
N ARG A 42 7.57 26.22 10.58
CA ARG A 42 8.02 27.40 11.33
C ARG A 42 7.37 28.72 10.89
N ASN A 43 7.11 28.86 9.60
CA ASN A 43 6.52 30.08 9.02
C ASN A 43 5.04 29.92 8.63
N THR A 44 4.43 28.77 8.90
CA THR A 44 3.08 28.42 8.42
C THR A 44 2.15 27.91 9.53
N SER A 45 2.66 27.59 10.72
CA SER A 45 1.89 27.05 11.85
C SER A 45 2.22 27.77 13.17
N PHE A 46 1.24 27.88 14.07
CA PHE A 46 1.43 28.32 15.46
C PHE A 46 2.00 27.22 16.37
N ASN A 47 2.00 25.96 15.93
CA ASN A 47 2.60 24.83 16.64
C ASN A 47 3.49 24.02 15.67
N PRO A 48 4.67 24.53 15.31
CA PRO A 48 5.59 23.84 14.38
C PRO A 48 6.07 22.50 14.92
N ASP A 49 6.37 22.43 16.22
CA ASP A 49 6.79 21.21 16.94
C ASP A 49 5.76 20.07 16.77
N GLY A 50 4.51 20.32 17.17
CA GLY A 50 3.44 19.32 17.02
C GLY A 50 3.10 18.99 15.57
N ALA A 51 3.25 19.94 14.64
CA ALA A 51 3.07 19.66 13.20
C ALA A 51 4.20 18.77 12.65
N GLY A 52 5.45 19.07 12.98
CA GLY A 52 6.61 18.26 12.57
C GLY A 52 6.53 16.83 13.09
N ARG A 53 6.14 16.66 14.36
CA ARG A 53 5.90 15.35 14.98
C ARG A 53 4.86 14.53 14.23
N ARG A 54 3.70 15.13 13.93
CA ARG A 54 2.62 14.46 13.20
C ARG A 54 3.09 14.02 11.81
N THR A 55 3.82 14.87 11.09
CA THR A 55 4.37 14.52 9.77
C THR A 55 5.33 13.34 9.82
N ARG A 56 6.13 13.21 10.89
CA ARG A 56 7.01 12.04 11.10
C ARG A 56 6.21 10.75 11.33
N ILE A 57 5.17 10.83 12.15
CA ILE A 57 4.25 9.71 12.39
C ILE A 57 3.53 9.33 11.10
N ASP A 58 2.95 10.30 10.40
CA ASP A 58 2.24 10.08 9.13
C ASP A 58 3.15 9.44 8.07
N TYR A 59 4.43 9.80 8.06
CA TYR A 59 5.43 9.15 7.21
C TYR A 59 5.54 7.66 7.55
N VAL A 60 5.83 7.33 8.82
CA VAL A 60 5.97 5.95 9.31
C VAL A 60 4.71 5.15 9.03
N ASP A 61 3.54 5.65 9.45
CA ASP A 61 2.23 4.99 9.27
C ASP A 61 1.96 4.71 7.79
N SER A 62 2.29 5.66 6.92
CA SER A 62 2.03 5.48 5.49
C SER A 62 2.93 4.44 4.82
N ILE A 63 4.17 4.29 5.28
CA ILE A 63 5.10 3.29 4.74
C ILE A 63 4.80 1.91 5.35
N GLU A 64 4.48 1.87 6.64
CA GLU A 64 4.09 0.64 7.33
C GLU A 64 2.80 0.05 6.73
N SER A 65 1.80 0.89 6.46
CA SER A 65 0.58 0.44 5.78
C SER A 65 0.87 -0.22 4.41
N ILE A 66 1.75 0.40 3.62
CA ILE A 66 2.20 -0.15 2.32
C ILE A 66 2.89 -1.50 2.52
N TYR A 67 3.77 -1.61 3.52
CA TYR A 67 4.45 -2.87 3.84
C TYR A 67 3.47 -3.97 4.22
N GLN A 68 2.53 -3.69 5.12
CA GLN A 68 1.55 -4.66 5.60
C GLN A 68 0.61 -5.14 4.49
N GLU A 69 0.19 -4.25 3.58
CA GLU A 69 -0.59 -4.63 2.40
C GLU A 69 0.21 -5.56 1.47
N LEU A 70 1.47 -5.21 1.18
CA LEU A 70 2.33 -6.02 0.33
C LEU A 70 2.70 -7.35 0.99
N LYS A 71 2.90 -7.38 2.31
CA LYS A 71 3.18 -8.60 3.08
C LYS A 71 2.01 -9.58 2.99
N LYS A 72 0.78 -9.12 3.24
CA LYS A 72 -0.44 -9.94 3.07
C LYS A 72 -0.57 -10.48 1.64
N TYR A 73 -0.23 -9.65 0.65
CA TYR A 73 -0.22 -10.08 -0.76
C TYR A 73 0.86 -11.13 -1.04
N GLY A 74 2.05 -10.98 -0.45
CA GLY A 74 3.15 -11.91 -0.56
C GLY A 74 2.89 -13.26 0.12
N GLU A 75 2.24 -13.26 1.29
CA GLU A 75 1.81 -14.48 1.99
C GLU A 75 0.81 -15.29 1.16
N MET A 76 -0.14 -14.62 0.49
CA MET A 76 -1.13 -15.25 -0.37
C MET A 76 -0.51 -15.95 -1.60
N HIS A 77 0.57 -15.38 -2.14
CA HIS A 77 1.20 -15.86 -3.38
C HIS A 77 2.56 -16.53 -3.20
N GLY A 78 3.06 -16.62 -1.96
CA GLY A 78 4.38 -17.18 -1.65
C GLY A 78 5.55 -16.34 -2.21
N THR A 79 5.40 -15.02 -2.31
CA THR A 79 6.37 -14.11 -2.96
C THR A 79 7.03 -13.11 -2.00
N LEU A 80 7.14 -13.47 -0.72
CA LEU A 80 7.75 -12.63 0.32
C LEU A 80 9.21 -12.27 0.05
N ASP A 81 9.98 -13.14 -0.61
CA ASP A 81 11.38 -12.87 -0.94
C ASP A 81 11.54 -11.65 -1.86
N ILE A 82 10.57 -11.43 -2.76
CA ILE A 82 10.52 -10.26 -3.65
C ILE A 82 10.25 -8.99 -2.83
N LEU A 83 9.38 -9.08 -1.83
CA LEU A 83 9.10 -7.95 -0.95
C LEU A 83 10.36 -7.54 -0.17
N VAL A 84 11.05 -8.49 0.46
CA VAL A 84 12.27 -8.23 1.25
C VAL A 84 13.37 -7.58 0.40
N SER A 85 13.51 -7.99 -0.86
CA SER A 85 14.52 -7.42 -1.76
C SER A 85 14.17 -6.05 -2.34
N GLU A 86 12.89 -5.78 -2.64
CA GLU A 86 12.48 -4.53 -3.30
C GLU A 86 12.07 -3.42 -2.33
N PHE A 87 11.58 -3.76 -1.14
CA PHE A 87 11.08 -2.77 -0.18
C PHE A 87 12.13 -1.73 0.26
N PRO A 88 13.41 -2.07 0.51
CA PRO A 88 14.43 -1.09 0.86
C PRO A 88 14.59 0.03 -0.18
N ARG A 89 14.40 -0.30 -1.47
CA ARG A 89 14.45 0.68 -2.56
C ARG A 89 13.27 1.65 -2.50
N LEU A 90 12.09 1.17 -2.13
CA LEU A 90 10.91 2.01 -1.91
C LEU A 90 11.14 2.95 -0.73
N LEU A 91 11.63 2.40 0.39
CA LEU A 91 11.89 3.16 1.61
C LEU A 91 12.85 4.32 1.36
N GLU A 92 14.01 4.05 0.76
CA GLU A 92 15.02 5.08 0.45
C GLU A 92 14.48 6.15 -0.52
N GLY A 93 13.75 5.73 -1.56
CA GLY A 93 13.18 6.66 -2.52
C GLY A 93 12.04 7.50 -1.94
N ALA A 94 11.31 6.99 -0.94
CA ALA A 94 10.27 7.71 -0.21
C ALA A 94 10.90 8.71 0.75
N LYS A 95 11.92 8.30 1.52
CA LYS A 95 12.72 9.13 2.43
C LYS A 95 13.27 10.36 1.74
N ARG A 96 13.92 10.19 0.59
CA ARG A 96 14.46 11.32 -0.18
C ARG A 96 13.38 12.32 -0.57
N ARG A 97 12.21 11.84 -1.04
CA ARG A 97 11.13 12.71 -1.54
C ARG A 97 10.34 13.41 -0.44
N ILE A 98 10.15 12.76 0.72
CA ILE A 98 9.53 13.43 1.87
C ILE A 98 10.43 14.56 2.37
N LEU A 99 11.74 14.35 2.44
CA LEU A 99 12.70 15.39 2.82
C LEU A 99 12.70 16.54 1.81
N ASP A 100 12.64 16.25 0.51
CA ASP A 100 12.50 17.28 -0.53
C ASP A 100 11.21 18.11 -0.38
N ALA A 101 10.09 17.47 -0.03
CA ALA A 101 8.82 18.14 0.20
C ALA A 101 8.86 19.03 1.45
N ILE A 102 9.38 18.52 2.57
CA ILE A 102 9.57 19.27 3.82
C ILE A 102 10.50 20.48 3.61
N ASN A 103 11.61 20.28 2.90
CA ASN A 103 12.52 21.37 2.55
C ASN A 103 11.83 22.42 1.67
N ALA A 104 10.95 22.01 0.77
CA ALA A 104 10.18 22.95 -0.04
C ALA A 104 9.18 23.76 0.81
N ASP A 105 8.46 23.11 1.72
CA ASP A 105 7.53 23.74 2.66
C ASP A 105 8.22 24.75 3.58
N SER A 106 9.45 24.48 4.04
CA SER A 106 10.18 25.38 4.96
C SER A 106 10.38 26.80 4.43
N ARG A 107 10.34 26.97 3.10
CA ARG A 107 10.51 28.26 2.40
C ARG A 107 9.20 29.02 2.28
N CYS A 108 8.08 28.35 2.49
CA CYS A 108 6.74 28.90 2.42
C CYS A 108 6.40 29.63 3.71
N ALA A 109 5.58 30.66 3.60
CA ALA A 109 5.18 31.50 4.72
C ALA A 109 3.68 31.79 4.67
N SER A 110 3.08 32.00 5.84
CA SER A 110 1.72 32.47 6.02
C SER A 110 1.72 33.89 6.55
N THR A 111 0.93 34.77 5.93
CA THR A 111 0.72 36.14 6.41
C THR A 111 0.19 36.19 7.84
N MET A 112 -0.54 35.16 8.27
CA MET A 112 -1.05 35.05 9.63
C MET A 112 0.07 34.79 10.66
N ILE A 113 1.17 34.16 10.24
CA ILE A 113 2.30 33.80 11.11
C ILE A 113 3.41 34.86 11.02
N THR A 114 3.79 35.26 9.81
CA THR A 114 4.89 36.22 9.58
C THR A 114 4.43 37.67 9.61
N GLY A 115 3.12 37.92 9.69
CA GLY A 115 2.51 39.25 9.63
C GLY A 115 2.28 39.75 8.19
N PRO A 116 1.37 40.73 8.01
CA PRO A 116 0.98 41.24 6.70
C PRO A 116 1.97 42.27 6.11
N SER A 117 2.80 42.90 6.94
CA SER A 117 3.65 44.02 6.52
C SER A 117 4.71 43.56 5.50
N ASN A 118 4.72 44.17 4.31
CA ASN A 118 5.63 43.86 3.20
C ASN A 118 5.72 42.37 2.82
N PHE A 119 4.61 41.62 2.97
CA PHE A 119 4.60 40.20 2.65
C PHE A 119 4.80 39.95 1.14
N PRO A 120 5.79 39.14 0.72
CA PRO A 120 6.11 38.93 -0.69
C PRO A 120 5.16 37.89 -1.32
N ALA A 121 3.89 38.25 -1.51
CA ALA A 121 2.81 37.34 -1.93
C ALA A 121 3.15 36.55 -3.21
N ASP A 122 3.64 37.23 -4.26
CA ASP A 122 3.98 36.58 -5.53
C ASP A 122 5.13 35.57 -5.40
N ARG A 123 6.15 35.91 -4.61
CA ARG A 123 7.27 35.00 -4.34
C ARG A 123 6.80 33.80 -3.53
N ASN A 124 5.95 34.04 -2.53
CA ASN A 124 5.43 32.98 -1.68
C ASN A 124 4.51 32.03 -2.45
N ARG A 125 3.66 32.54 -3.34
CA ARG A 125 2.83 31.71 -4.25
C ARG A 125 3.69 30.74 -5.06
N LYS A 126 4.76 31.22 -5.70
CA LYS A 126 5.69 30.35 -6.46
C LYS A 126 6.36 29.28 -5.58
N ARG A 127 6.63 29.59 -4.32
CA ARG A 127 7.20 28.63 -3.36
C ARG A 127 6.17 27.58 -2.96
N MET A 128 4.92 27.99 -2.70
CA MET A 128 3.81 27.08 -2.42
C MET A 128 3.56 26.13 -3.59
N ASP A 129 3.55 26.64 -4.83
CA ASP A 129 3.39 25.81 -6.03
C ASP A 129 4.50 24.75 -6.14
N ALA A 130 5.75 25.16 -5.86
CA ALA A 130 6.88 24.25 -5.85
C ALA A 130 6.76 23.19 -4.74
N ALA A 131 6.29 23.57 -3.56
CA ALA A 131 6.08 22.64 -2.45
C ALA A 131 4.95 21.64 -2.73
N MET A 132 3.82 22.11 -3.26
CA MET A 132 2.71 21.25 -3.72
C MET A 132 3.19 20.23 -4.76
N LYS A 133 4.04 20.66 -5.70
CA LYS A 133 4.64 19.75 -6.69
C LYS A 133 5.49 18.66 -6.02
N ARG A 134 6.34 19.00 -5.04
CA ARG A 134 7.16 18.00 -4.32
C ARG A 134 6.32 17.01 -3.52
N TRP A 135 5.25 17.48 -2.89
CA TRP A 135 4.28 16.59 -2.23
C TRP A 135 3.58 15.65 -3.21
N GLY A 136 3.23 16.15 -4.40
CA GLY A 136 2.73 15.34 -5.51
C GLY A 136 3.73 14.26 -5.92
N GLU A 137 5.00 14.62 -6.12
CA GLU A 137 6.07 13.68 -6.47
C GLU A 137 6.26 12.59 -5.40
N TYR A 138 6.17 12.94 -4.11
CA TYR A 138 6.22 11.97 -3.02
C TYR A 138 5.03 10.99 -3.07
N ARG A 139 3.80 11.50 -3.22
CA ARG A 139 2.59 10.66 -3.30
C ARG A 139 2.61 9.74 -4.51
N ASP A 140 2.92 10.30 -5.68
CA ASP A 140 3.00 9.56 -6.94
C ASP A 140 4.07 8.48 -6.87
N TYR A 141 5.22 8.79 -6.25
CA TYR A 141 6.28 7.81 -6.09
C TYR A 141 5.82 6.62 -5.25
N LYS A 142 5.17 6.84 -4.10
CA LYS A 142 4.66 5.74 -3.26
C LYS A 142 3.65 4.87 -4.00
N SER A 143 2.69 5.50 -4.68
CA SER A 143 1.68 4.77 -5.47
C SER A 143 2.33 3.95 -6.59
N LYS A 144 3.24 4.56 -7.37
CA LYS A 144 3.95 3.85 -8.46
C LYS A 144 4.86 2.74 -7.94
N ALA A 145 5.53 2.95 -6.80
CA ALA A 145 6.40 1.96 -6.20
C ALA A 145 5.60 0.77 -5.65
N TYR A 146 4.47 1.03 -4.98
CA TYR A 146 3.53 -0.02 -4.56
C TYR A 146 3.08 -0.87 -5.75
N GLU A 147 2.58 -0.24 -6.82
CA GLU A 147 2.13 -0.97 -8.00
C GLU A 147 3.28 -1.73 -8.68
N ALA A 148 4.49 -1.16 -8.72
CA ALA A 148 5.64 -1.84 -9.29
C ALA A 148 6.03 -3.09 -8.48
N ILE A 149 6.06 -3.01 -7.15
CA ILE A 149 6.37 -4.16 -6.29
C ILE A 149 5.27 -5.20 -6.39
N LYS A 150 4.00 -4.79 -6.30
CA LYS A 150 2.84 -5.68 -6.45
C LYS A 150 2.89 -6.44 -7.77
N ASN A 151 3.16 -5.75 -8.88
CA ASN A 151 3.31 -6.37 -10.20
C ASN A 151 4.47 -7.36 -10.30
N LYS A 152 5.58 -7.13 -9.58
CA LYS A 152 6.70 -8.09 -9.49
C LYS A 152 6.30 -9.32 -8.68
N MET A 153 5.55 -9.12 -7.59
CA MET A 153 5.05 -10.18 -6.71
C MET A 153 3.91 -11.00 -7.34
N THR A 154 3.17 -10.44 -8.29
CA THR A 154 2.11 -11.17 -8.99
C THR A 154 2.71 -12.33 -9.79
N PRO A 155 2.27 -13.58 -9.57
CA PRO A 155 2.71 -14.73 -10.37
C PRO A 155 2.39 -14.57 -11.86
N ALA A 156 3.23 -15.13 -12.73
CA ALA A 156 3.10 -15.00 -14.19
C ALA A 156 1.74 -15.48 -14.73
N TYR A 157 1.14 -16.50 -14.12
CA TYR A 157 -0.17 -17.01 -14.53
C TYR A 157 -1.33 -16.05 -14.25
N LEU A 158 -1.20 -15.14 -13.26
CA LEU A 158 -2.20 -14.10 -12.96
C LEU A 158 -1.98 -12.81 -13.76
N LYS A 159 -0.81 -12.63 -14.36
CA LYS A 159 -0.53 -11.44 -15.17
C LYS A 159 -1.42 -11.41 -16.42
N ALA A 160 -1.86 -10.21 -16.79
CA ALA A 160 -2.52 -9.97 -18.05
C ALA A 160 -1.54 -10.26 -19.21
N VAL A 161 -1.99 -11.03 -20.20
CA VAL A 161 -1.20 -11.27 -21.41
C VAL A 161 -1.23 -9.99 -22.23
N GLN A 162 -0.06 -9.39 -22.45
CA GLN A 162 0.05 -8.15 -23.21
C GLN A 162 0.10 -8.41 -24.72
N SER A 163 -0.42 -7.48 -25.51
CA SER A 163 -0.34 -7.51 -26.97
C SER A 163 1.13 -7.45 -27.41
N GLY A 164 1.59 -8.43 -28.18
CA GLY A 164 2.99 -8.49 -28.65
C GLY A 164 3.94 -9.27 -27.74
N GLN A 165 3.46 -9.84 -26.63
CA GLN A 165 4.25 -10.77 -25.82
C GLN A 165 4.55 -12.05 -26.62
N GLU A 166 5.83 -12.41 -26.71
CA GLU A 166 6.26 -13.66 -27.35
C GLU A 166 5.63 -14.86 -26.63
N GLY A 167 5.01 -15.76 -27.37
CA GLY A 167 4.25 -16.89 -26.80
C GLY A 167 2.91 -16.53 -26.15
N GLY A 168 2.46 -15.26 -26.21
CA GLY A 168 1.18 -14.83 -25.63
C GLY A 168 -0.04 -15.59 -26.19
N LEU A 169 -0.02 -15.94 -27.48
CA LEU A 169 -1.06 -16.76 -28.10
C LEU A 169 -1.16 -18.16 -27.47
N GLN A 170 -0.02 -18.77 -27.12
CA GLN A 170 0.00 -20.10 -26.52
C GLN A 170 -0.58 -20.05 -25.10
N ILE A 171 -0.17 -19.06 -24.30
CA ILE A 171 -0.71 -18.84 -22.95
C ILE A 171 -2.24 -18.65 -23.00
N LEU A 172 -2.74 -17.90 -23.98
CA LEU A 172 -4.18 -17.69 -24.15
C LEU A 172 -4.92 -18.97 -24.56
N LYS A 173 -4.32 -19.81 -25.41
CA LYS A 173 -4.88 -21.12 -25.77
C LYS A 173 -4.95 -22.06 -24.58
N ASP A 174 -3.90 -22.12 -23.76
CA ASP A 174 -3.86 -22.97 -22.58
C ASP A 174 -4.90 -22.52 -21.53
N ARG A 175 -5.07 -21.20 -21.36
CA ARG A 175 -6.15 -20.63 -20.53
C ARG A 175 -7.54 -20.94 -21.09
N LEU A 176 -7.71 -20.92 -22.41
CA LEU A 176 -8.98 -21.28 -23.04
C LEU A 176 -9.30 -22.76 -22.81
N ALA A 177 -8.34 -23.66 -22.96
CA ALA A 177 -8.51 -25.08 -22.74
C ALA A 177 -8.95 -25.39 -21.30
N THR A 178 -8.26 -24.81 -20.31
CA THR A 178 -8.63 -24.97 -18.89
C THR A 178 -10.02 -24.40 -18.59
N ALA A 179 -10.39 -23.26 -19.19
CA ALA A 179 -11.74 -22.68 -19.05
C ALA A 179 -12.83 -23.57 -19.68
N GLU A 180 -12.55 -24.20 -20.82
CA GLU A 180 -13.47 -25.14 -21.46
C GLU A 180 -13.68 -26.40 -20.62
N GLU A 181 -12.62 -26.96 -20.04
CA GLU A 181 -12.68 -28.11 -19.14
C GLU A 181 -13.53 -27.79 -17.90
N LEU A 182 -13.29 -26.62 -17.28
CA LEU A 182 -14.08 -26.13 -16.16
C LEU A 182 -15.57 -25.99 -16.55
N GLN A 183 -15.85 -25.43 -17.72
CA GLN A 183 -17.22 -25.27 -18.21
C GLN A 183 -17.91 -26.62 -18.44
N ARG A 184 -17.20 -27.61 -19.00
CA ARG A 184 -17.72 -28.98 -19.18
C ARG A 184 -18.05 -29.60 -17.83
N HIS A 185 -17.12 -29.50 -16.87
CA HIS A 185 -17.32 -30.00 -15.51
C HIS A 185 -18.55 -29.34 -14.83
N MET A 186 -18.68 -28.01 -14.92
CA MET A 186 -19.84 -27.30 -14.39
C MET A 186 -21.16 -27.73 -15.02
N LYS A 187 -21.18 -28.03 -16.33
CA LYS A 187 -22.38 -28.54 -17.02
C LYS A 187 -22.78 -29.92 -16.50
N GLU A 188 -21.82 -30.79 -16.23
CA GLU A 188 -22.05 -32.11 -15.65
C GLU A 188 -22.59 -32.00 -14.22
N VAL A 189 -21.98 -31.16 -13.39
CA VAL A 189 -22.48 -30.83 -12.04
C VAL A 189 -23.91 -30.29 -12.09
N ASN A 190 -24.19 -29.33 -12.97
CA ASN A 190 -25.53 -28.76 -13.14
C ASN A 190 -26.55 -29.79 -13.65
N LYS A 191 -26.13 -30.80 -14.40
CA LYS A 191 -26.99 -31.91 -14.83
C LYS A 191 -27.39 -32.77 -13.64
N ILE A 192 -26.45 -33.10 -12.75
CA ILE A 192 -26.71 -33.84 -11.51
C ILE A 192 -27.64 -33.07 -10.59
N ILE A 193 -27.36 -31.78 -10.35
CA ILE A 193 -28.19 -30.92 -9.50
C ILE A 193 -29.65 -30.88 -10.01
N ARG A 194 -29.83 -30.70 -11.32
CA ARG A 194 -31.16 -30.73 -11.94
C ARG A 194 -31.82 -32.11 -11.86
N GLY A 195 -31.04 -33.18 -11.99
CA GLY A 195 -31.52 -34.56 -11.89
C GLY A 195 -31.94 -34.99 -10.48
N ALA A 196 -31.34 -34.39 -9.45
CA ALA A 196 -31.64 -34.69 -8.04
C ALA A 196 -32.95 -34.05 -7.54
N ARG A 197 -33.51 -33.05 -8.25
CA ARG A 197 -34.81 -32.41 -7.95
C ARG A 197 -35.02 -32.03 -6.47
N GLY A 198 -33.97 -31.59 -5.79
CA GLY A 198 -34.02 -31.15 -4.38
C GLY A 198 -33.70 -32.22 -3.33
N ASP A 199 -33.46 -33.48 -3.72
CA ASP A 199 -32.99 -34.52 -2.80
C ASP A 199 -31.48 -34.41 -2.55
N LYS A 200 -31.12 -33.87 -1.37
CA LYS A 200 -29.73 -33.59 -0.97
C LYS A 200 -28.86 -34.84 -0.88
N HIS A 201 -29.41 -35.98 -0.44
CA HIS A 201 -28.61 -37.20 -0.23
C HIS A 201 -28.19 -37.83 -1.57
N LYS A 202 -29.11 -37.86 -2.54
CA LYS A 202 -28.83 -38.35 -3.88
C LYS A 202 -27.84 -37.44 -4.64
N MET A 203 -28.02 -36.12 -4.50
CA MET A 203 -27.10 -35.13 -5.08
C MET A 203 -25.67 -35.29 -4.54
N LEU A 204 -25.49 -35.37 -3.22
CA LEU A 204 -24.18 -35.54 -2.60
C LEU A 204 -23.50 -36.86 -3.00
N ALA A 205 -24.26 -37.94 -3.16
CA ALA A 205 -23.72 -39.23 -3.58
C ALA A 205 -23.21 -39.22 -5.03
N GLU A 206 -23.91 -38.54 -5.95
CA GLU A 206 -23.47 -38.43 -7.35
C GLU A 206 -22.34 -37.40 -7.53
N LEU A 207 -22.35 -36.29 -6.78
CA LEU A 207 -21.24 -35.34 -6.79
C LEU A 207 -19.95 -35.99 -6.29
N LYS A 208 -19.99 -36.76 -5.20
CA LYS A 208 -18.81 -37.49 -4.69
C LYS A 208 -18.18 -38.41 -5.75
N LYS A 209 -18.96 -39.01 -6.64
CA LYS A 209 -18.43 -39.87 -7.72
C LYS A 209 -17.62 -39.08 -8.75
N ILE A 210 -18.01 -37.84 -9.01
CA ILE A 210 -17.29 -36.93 -9.91
C ILE A 210 -16.09 -36.29 -9.19
N THR A 211 -16.24 -35.87 -7.94
CA THR A 211 -15.18 -35.20 -7.16
C THR A 211 -14.01 -36.14 -6.83
N ILE A 212 -14.26 -37.42 -6.53
CA ILE A 212 -13.18 -38.42 -6.33
C ILE A 212 -12.36 -38.66 -7.62
N GLY A 213 -12.91 -38.32 -8.79
CA GLY A 213 -12.21 -38.40 -10.08
C GLY A 213 -11.34 -37.19 -10.44
N ALA A 214 -11.49 -36.05 -9.76
CA ALA A 214 -10.82 -34.80 -10.09
C ALA A 214 -10.04 -34.27 -8.88
N ARG A 215 -8.78 -34.71 -8.78
CA ARG A 215 -7.80 -34.28 -7.77
C ARG A 215 -7.36 -32.82 -8.03
N PHE A 216 -8.25 -31.86 -7.78
CA PHE A 216 -7.95 -30.42 -7.79
C PHE A 216 -8.86 -29.69 -6.81
N LEU A 217 -8.54 -29.80 -5.52
CA LEU A 217 -8.70 -28.78 -4.48
C LEU A 217 -7.92 -29.35 -3.28
N SER A 218 -6.90 -28.63 -2.84
CA SER A 218 -5.96 -29.04 -1.80
C SER A 218 -6.64 -29.48 -0.51
N ASP A 219 -6.16 -30.57 0.07
CA ASP A 219 -6.42 -31.04 1.45
C ASP A 219 -5.90 -30.05 2.52
N LYS A 220 -6.35 -28.79 2.48
CA LYS A 220 -6.20 -27.85 3.58
C LYS A 220 -7.57 -27.25 3.87
N GLU A 221 -7.95 -27.27 5.14
CA GLU A 221 -9.23 -26.86 5.71
C GLU A 221 -10.31 -27.95 5.76
N LEU A 222 -10.04 -29.02 6.51
CA LEU A 222 -11.06 -29.72 7.30
C LEU A 222 -10.36 -30.43 8.49
N ASP A 223 -9.89 -29.61 9.43
CA ASP A 223 -9.86 -29.90 10.88
C ASP A 223 -10.44 -28.67 11.60
#